data_AF-A0A0P0F516-F1
#
_entry.id   AF-A0A0P0F516-F1
#
_cell.length_a   1.000
_cell.length_b   1.000
_cell.length_c   1.000
_cell.angle_alpha   90.00
_cell.angle_beta   90.00
_cell.angle_gamma   90.00
#
_symmetry.space_group_name_H-M   'P 1'
#
loop_
_entity.id
_entity.type
_entity.pdbx_description
1 polymer ?
#
loop_
_entity_poly.entity_id
_entity_poly.type
_entity_poly.pdbx_seq_one_letter_code
_entity_poly.pdbx_strand_id
1 'polypeptide(L)'
;MECHLLRFLGRHRRLLDELVCAAIGAERVVWLDQPFDASRTWGDGEWQGLDFLPKDSTTRTAWTGLWPPRGSQPTWDAIGHATHDGVEEWLLVEAKANLEDLRNSLPGQPAGWAPDDRAGA
;
A
#
# COMPACT_ATOMS: atom_id res chain seq x y z
N MET A 1 10.19 9.09 -10.17
CA MET A 1 8.96 9.03 -11.00
C MET A 1 7.89 8.40 -10.10
N GLU A 2 7.35 9.17 -9.15
CA GLU A 2 6.41 8.72 -8.10
C GLU A 2 5.07 9.47 -8.11
N CYS A 3 4.95 10.54 -8.89
CA CYS A 3 3.73 11.35 -8.92
C CYS A 3 2.61 10.74 -9.77
N HIS A 4 2.79 9.56 -10.35
CA HIS A 4 1.77 8.93 -11.21
C HIS A 4 0.61 8.38 -10.38
N LEU A 5 0.86 7.65 -9.28
CA LEU A 5 -0.22 7.14 -8.43
C LEU A 5 -0.95 8.28 -7.72
N LEU A 6 -0.24 9.29 -7.21
CA LEU A 6 -0.85 10.46 -6.57
C LEU A 6 -1.75 11.25 -7.53
N ARG A 7 -1.32 11.47 -8.77
CA ARG A 7 -2.16 12.10 -9.80
C ARG A 7 -3.35 11.22 -10.19
N PHE A 8 -3.18 9.91 -10.16
CA PHE A 8 -4.27 8.96 -10.45
C PHE A 8 -5.30 8.94 -9.32
N LEU A 9 -4.86 8.94 -8.06
CA LEU A 9 -5.71 9.15 -6.87
C LEU A 9 -6.47 10.48 -6.94
N GLY A 10 -5.84 11.55 -7.45
CA GLY A 10 -6.49 12.84 -7.59
C GLY A 10 -7.52 12.94 -8.74
N ARG A 11 -7.26 12.30 -9.89
CA ARG A 11 -8.10 12.44 -11.10
C ARG A 11 -9.05 11.29 -11.37
N HIS A 12 -8.66 10.09 -10.95
CA HIS A 12 -9.32 8.83 -11.29
C HIS A 12 -9.54 7.95 -10.05
N ARG A 13 -9.72 8.55 -8.86
CA ARG A 13 -9.90 7.83 -7.58
C ARG A 13 -10.90 6.69 -7.70
N ARG A 14 -12.09 6.95 -8.26
CA ARG A 14 -13.14 5.93 -8.45
C ARG A 14 -12.69 4.75 -9.28
N LEU A 15 -11.98 4.99 -10.38
CA LEU A 15 -11.46 3.90 -11.22
C LEU A 15 -10.39 3.10 -10.47
N LEU A 16 -9.53 3.78 -9.70
CA LEU A 16 -8.57 3.08 -8.85
C LEU A 16 -9.27 2.23 -7.79
N ASP A 17 -10.29 2.78 -7.12
CA ASP A 17 -11.10 2.07 -6.12
C ASP A 17 -11.68 0.79 -6.73
N GLU A 18 -12.33 0.90 -7.89
CA GLU A 18 -12.94 -0.23 -8.60
C GLU A 18 -11.90 -1.31 -8.95
N LEU A 19 -10.75 -0.92 -9.52
CA LEU A 19 -9.70 -1.85 -9.91
C LEU A 19 -9.07 -2.54 -8.70
N VAL A 20 -8.81 -1.81 -7.63
CA VAL A 20 -8.23 -2.37 -6.40
C VAL A 20 -9.23 -3.29 -5.71
N CYS A 21 -10.49 -2.87 -5.56
CA CYS A 21 -11.56 -3.70 -5.01
C CYS A 21 -11.70 -5.01 -5.78
N ALA A 22 -11.72 -4.95 -7.11
CA ALA A 22 -11.80 -6.15 -7.95
C ALA A 22 -10.57 -7.06 -7.78
N ALA A 23 -9.38 -6.49 -7.60
CA ALA A 23 -8.14 -7.26 -7.47
C ALA A 23 -8.00 -7.98 -6.12
N ILE A 24 -8.45 -7.35 -5.02
CA ILE A 24 -8.29 -7.90 -3.66
C ILE A 24 -9.58 -8.54 -3.11
N GLY A 25 -10.70 -8.39 -3.80
CA GLY A 25 -12.01 -8.86 -3.34
C GLY A 25 -12.69 -7.95 -2.31
N ALA A 26 -12.32 -6.66 -2.26
CA ALA A 26 -12.91 -5.70 -1.33
C ALA A 26 -14.24 -5.14 -1.81
N GLU A 27 -15.11 -4.83 -0.85
CA GLU A 27 -16.36 -4.10 -1.10
C GLU A 27 -16.09 -2.62 -1.36
N ARG A 28 -15.10 -2.06 -0.66
CA ARG A 28 -14.75 -0.65 -0.70
C ARG A 28 -13.31 -0.43 -0.29
N VAL A 29 -12.69 0.60 -0.86
CA VAL A 29 -11.44 1.18 -0.36
C VAL A 29 -11.64 2.67 -0.05
N VAL A 30 -11.09 3.12 1.08
CA VAL A 30 -11.02 4.53 1.46
C VAL A 30 -9.56 4.90 1.63
N TRP A 31 -9.03 5.72 0.72
CA TRP A 31 -7.62 6.12 0.73
C TRP A 31 -7.36 7.25 1.72
N LEU A 32 -6.24 7.16 2.45
CA LEU A 32 -5.68 8.26 3.21
C LEU A 32 -5.05 9.27 2.26
N ASP A 33 -5.17 10.54 2.61
CA ASP A 33 -4.43 11.58 1.92
C ASP A 33 -2.94 11.50 2.33
N GLN A 34 -2.05 11.84 1.40
CA GLN A 34 -0.63 11.91 1.70
C GLN A 34 -0.35 13.04 2.71
N PRO A 35 0.65 12.87 3.58
CA PRO A 35 1.01 13.93 4.53
C PRO A 35 1.58 15.13 3.76
N PHE A 36 1.43 16.32 4.33
CA PHE A 36 2.05 17.51 3.75
C PHE A 36 3.50 17.67 4.24
N ASP A 37 4.43 17.86 3.32
CA ASP A 37 5.84 18.14 3.60
C ASP A 37 6.28 19.46 2.95
N ALA A 38 6.35 20.51 3.78
CA ALA A 38 6.75 21.85 3.36
C ALA A 38 8.17 21.95 2.79
N SER A 39 9.02 20.94 3.00
CA SER A 39 10.39 20.92 2.47
C SER A 39 10.45 20.47 1.01
N ARG A 40 9.39 19.85 0.48
CA ARG A 40 9.32 19.37 -0.91
C ARG A 40 8.69 20.41 -1.83
N THR A 41 9.13 20.42 -3.09
CA THR A 41 8.69 21.39 -4.12
C THR A 41 7.17 21.46 -4.30
N TRP A 42 6.48 20.34 -4.12
CA TRP A 42 5.03 20.22 -4.33
C TRP A 42 4.25 20.01 -3.04
N GLY A 43 4.92 19.95 -1.89
CA GLY A 43 4.27 19.69 -0.60
C GLY A 43 3.83 18.24 -0.38
N ASP A 44 4.00 17.36 -1.36
CA ASP A 44 3.57 15.96 -1.29
C ASP A 44 4.55 15.15 -0.43
N GLY A 45 4.22 14.88 0.83
CA GLY A 45 4.97 13.96 1.68
C GLY A 45 4.67 12.49 1.37
N GLU A 46 5.38 11.58 2.04
CA GLU A 46 5.21 10.13 1.89
C GLU A 46 5.04 9.47 3.26
N TRP A 47 4.21 8.43 3.31
CA TRP A 47 4.11 7.60 4.50
C TRP A 47 5.29 6.63 4.61
N GLN A 48 6.04 6.72 5.70
CA GLN A 48 7.15 5.82 6.00
C GLN A 48 6.74 4.78 7.05
N GLY A 49 7.00 3.50 6.77
CA GLY A 49 6.74 2.38 7.67
C GLY A 49 5.29 2.37 8.15
N LEU A 50 5.09 2.69 9.43
CA LEU A 50 3.78 2.74 10.08
C LEU A 50 3.40 4.14 10.58
N ASP A 51 3.99 5.20 10.02
CA ASP A 51 3.80 6.57 10.53
C ASP A 51 2.37 7.11 10.42
N PHE A 52 1.52 6.46 9.62
CA PHE A 52 0.08 6.71 9.55
C PHE A 52 -0.70 6.21 10.79
N LEU A 53 -0.10 5.35 11.63
CA LEU A 53 -0.73 4.84 12.85
C LEU A 53 -0.39 5.70 14.08
N PRO A 54 -1.27 5.75 15.10
CA PRO A 54 -0.93 6.29 16.41
C PRO A 54 0.33 5.62 16.99
N LYS A 55 1.13 6.38 17.76
CA LYS A 55 2.40 5.89 18.33
C LYS A 55 2.21 4.73 19.31
N ASP A 56 1.05 4.66 19.96
CA ASP A 56 0.64 3.66 20.94
C ASP A 56 -0.16 2.49 20.32
N SER A 57 -0.30 2.44 18.99
CA SER A 57 -0.99 1.36 18.31
C SER A 57 -0.31 0.00 18.54
N THR A 58 -1.09 -0.99 18.98
CA THR A 58 -0.64 -2.38 19.15
C THR A 58 -0.18 -3.02 17.83
N THR A 59 -0.68 -2.53 16.70
CA THR A 59 -0.25 -2.94 15.35
C THR A 59 1.23 -2.68 15.11
N ARG A 60 1.81 -1.61 15.69
CA ARG A 60 3.25 -1.32 15.57
C ARG A 60 4.12 -2.41 16.22
N THR A 61 3.66 -2.97 17.33
CA THR A 61 4.33 -4.10 18.00
C THR A 61 4.26 -5.36 17.14
N ALA A 62 3.07 -5.69 16.60
CA ALA A 62 2.89 -6.86 15.74
C ALA A 62 3.72 -6.79 14.44
N TRP A 63 3.84 -5.59 13.86
CA TRP A 63 4.61 -5.34 12.65
C TRP A 63 6.09 -5.69 12.76
N THR A 64 6.68 -5.51 13.95
CA THR A 64 8.10 -5.85 14.18
C THR A 64 8.37 -7.35 14.02
N GLY A 65 7.34 -8.20 14.18
CA GLY A 65 7.43 -9.64 13.93
C GLY A 65 7.23 -10.05 12.46
N LEU A 66 6.63 -9.18 11.65
CA LEU A 66 6.31 -9.46 10.24
C LEU A 66 7.34 -8.88 9.26
N TRP A 67 7.83 -7.66 9.54
CA TRP A 67 8.83 -7.02 8.71
C TRP A 67 10.22 -7.13 9.34
N PRO A 68 11.27 -7.51 8.59
CA PRO A 68 12.60 -7.66 9.15
C PRO A 68 13.10 -6.32 9.74
N PRO A 69 13.66 -6.31 10.97
CA PRO A 69 14.19 -5.09 11.57
C PRO A 69 15.48 -4.58 10.91
N ARG A 70 16.05 -5.32 9.94
CA ARG A 70 17.26 -4.92 9.21
C ARG A 70 16.87 -4.37 7.84
N GLY A 71 16.97 -3.05 7.68
CA GLY A 71 16.66 -2.34 6.45
C GLY A 71 16.10 -0.94 6.74
N SER A 72 15.92 -0.13 5.71
CA SER A 72 15.07 1.07 5.80
C SER A 72 13.60 0.65 5.93
N GLN A 73 12.80 1.42 6.65
CA GLN A 73 11.35 1.26 6.62
C GLN A 73 10.85 1.41 5.16
N PRO A 74 9.82 0.66 4.75
CA PRO A 74 9.22 0.85 3.43
C PRO A 74 8.60 2.25 3.34
N THR A 75 8.64 2.84 2.16
CA THR A 75 7.88 4.05 1.82
C THR A 75 6.68 3.61 1.00
N TRP A 76 5.49 4.10 1.32
CA TRP A 76 4.26 3.69 0.64
C TRP A 76 3.78 4.76 -0.34
N ASP A 77 3.47 4.34 -1.57
CA ASP A 77 2.88 5.21 -2.59
C ASP A 77 1.42 5.55 -2.29
N ALA A 78 0.70 4.65 -1.62
CA ALA A 78 -0.64 4.90 -1.09
C ALA A 78 -0.97 4.03 0.12
N ILE A 79 -1.84 4.55 0.98
CA ILE A 79 -2.39 3.85 2.14
C ILE A 79 -3.90 4.01 2.11
N GLY A 80 -4.65 2.96 2.43
CA GLY A 80 -6.09 3.02 2.55
C GLY A 80 -6.65 2.00 3.52
N HIS A 81 -7.96 2.10 3.74
CA HIS A 81 -8.77 1.11 4.43
C HIS A 81 -9.57 0.32 3.40
N ALA A 82 -9.37 -0.99 3.36
CA ALA A 82 -10.23 -1.89 2.59
C ALA A 82 -11.31 -2.47 3.51
N THR A 83 -12.50 -2.72 2.98
CA THR A 83 -13.59 -3.42 3.69
C THR A 83 -13.84 -4.77 3.03
N HIS A 84 -13.72 -5.85 3.81
CA HIS A 84 -13.99 -7.23 3.43
C HIS A 84 -15.05 -7.81 4.37
N ASP A 85 -16.23 -8.19 3.87
CA ASP A 85 -17.31 -8.78 4.67
C ASP A 85 -17.63 -7.97 5.95
N GLY A 86 -17.62 -6.64 5.82
CA GLY A 86 -17.81 -5.70 6.94
C GLY A 86 -16.64 -5.53 7.91
N VAL A 87 -15.49 -6.17 7.67
CA VAL A 87 -14.24 -5.99 8.44
C VAL A 87 -13.36 -4.98 7.72
N GLU A 88 -12.81 -4.02 8.47
CA GLU A 88 -11.90 -3.01 7.94
C GLU A 88 -10.44 -3.42 8.16
N GLU A 89 -9.65 -3.34 7.10
CA GLU A 89 -8.23 -3.73 7.07
C GLU A 89 -7.37 -2.63 6.45
N TRP A 90 -6.11 -2.55 6.86
CA TRP A 90 -5.16 -1.63 6.25
C TRP A 90 -4.64 -2.18 4.92
N LEU A 91 -4.75 -1.38 3.88
CA LEU A 91 -4.18 -1.62 2.56
C LEU A 91 -2.94 -0.74 2.38
N LEU A 92 -1.79 -1.39 2.16
CA LEU A 92 -0.49 -0.75 1.91
C LEU A 92 -0.11 -0.97 0.45
N VAL A 93 0.18 0.09 -0.30
CA VAL A 93 0.43 0.02 -1.74
C VAL A 93 1.82 0.56 -2.08
N GLU A 94 2.55 -0.23 -2.84
CA GLU A 94 3.80 0.17 -3.50
C GLU A 94 3.63 0.00 -5.02
N ALA A 95 3.78 1.07 -5.77
CA ALA A 95 3.64 1.11 -7.21
C ALA A 95 4.99 0.86 -7.89
N LYS A 96 5.06 -0.19 -8.71
CA LYS A 96 6.26 -0.53 -9.49
C LYS A 96 6.10 -0.09 -10.95
N ALA A 97 7.15 0.50 -11.51
CA ALA A 97 7.12 1.06 -12.85
C ALA A 97 7.18 -0.01 -13.96
N ASN A 98 7.63 -1.23 -13.66
CA ASN A 98 7.62 -2.35 -14.59
C ASN A 98 7.54 -3.70 -13.84
N LEU A 99 7.27 -4.77 -14.60
CA LEU A 99 7.13 -6.13 -14.07
C LEU A 99 8.44 -6.74 -13.57
N GLU A 100 9.59 -6.28 -14.06
CA GLU A 100 10.90 -6.76 -13.61
C GLU A 100 11.21 -6.24 -12.20
N ASP A 101 10.87 -4.98 -11.92
CA ASP A 101 10.96 -4.38 -10.60
C ASP A 101 10.04 -5.11 -9.61
N LEU A 102 8.82 -5.47 -10.03
CA LEU A 102 7.89 -6.22 -9.19
C LEU A 102 8.48 -7.58 -8.75
N ARG A 103 9.14 -8.30 -9.67
CA ARG A 103 9.78 -9.60 -9.38
C ARG A 103 10.94 -9.48 -8.41
N ASN A 104 11.64 -8.35 -8.41
CA ASN A 104 12.83 -8.11 -7.58
C ASN A 104 12.51 -7.46 -6.22
N SER A 105 11.27 -7.00 -6.00
CA SER A 105 10.90 -6.16 -4.84
C SER A 105 10.27 -6.92 -3.67
N LEU A 106 10.32 -8.25 -3.61
CA LEU A 106 9.77 -9.02 -2.49
C LEU A 106 10.87 -9.32 -1.45
N PRO A 107 10.96 -8.60 -0.31
CA PRO A 107 11.79 -9.05 0.79
C PRO A 107 10.99 -10.10 1.57
N GLY A 108 11.39 -11.37 1.47
CA GLY A 108 10.87 -12.45 2.30
C GLY A 108 9.40 -12.76 2.07
N GLN A 109 9.10 -13.62 1.08
CA GLN A 109 7.81 -14.29 1.04
C GLN A 109 7.57 -15.03 2.38
N PRO A 110 6.42 -14.84 3.05
CA PRO A 110 6.01 -15.79 4.07
C PRO A 110 5.89 -17.16 3.39
N ALA A 111 6.45 -18.20 4.01
CA ALA A 111 6.38 -19.56 3.50
C ALA A 111 4.89 -19.95 3.31
N GLY A 112 4.41 -19.94 2.06
CA GLY A 112 3.02 -20.29 1.72
C GLY A 112 2.27 -19.31 0.80
N TRP A 113 2.81 -18.13 0.47
CA TRP A 113 2.19 -17.28 -0.55
C TRP A 113 2.51 -17.80 -1.95
N ALA A 114 1.49 -18.26 -2.68
CA ALA A 114 1.54 -18.49 -4.12
C ALA A 114 0.51 -17.56 -4.78
N PRO A 115 0.88 -16.77 -5.82
CA PRO A 115 -0.13 -16.12 -6.65
C PRO A 115 -0.99 -17.22 -7.31
N ASP A 116 -2.30 -17.08 -7.22
CA ASP A 116 -3.24 -18.01 -7.84
C ASP A 116 -3.24 -17.75 -9.37
N ASP A 117 -2.48 -18.56 -10.12
CA ASP A 117 -2.45 -18.54 -11.58
C ASP A 117 -3.69 -19.23 -12.20
N ARG A 118 -4.91 -18.98 -11.69
CA ARG A 118 -6.14 -19.45 -12.34
C ARG A 118 -6.90 -18.31 -13.02
N ALA A 119 -6.26 -17.76 -14.05
CA ALA A 119 -6.99 -17.33 -15.24
C ALA A 119 -6.92 -18.47 -16.25
N GLY A 120 -7.88 -19.40 -16.15
CA GLY A 120 -8.01 -20.52 -17.08
C GLY A 120 -8.38 -20.05 -18.49
N ALA A 121 -7.65 -20.58 -19.47
CA ALA A 121 -8.10 -20.78 -20.84
C ALA A 121 -8.15 -22.29 -21.09
#